data_AF-A0AAJ3DIS0-F1
#
_entry.id   AF-A0AAJ3DIS0-F1
#
_cell.length_a   1.000
_cell.length_b   1.000
_cell.length_c   1.000
_cell.angle_alpha   90.00
_cell.angle_beta   90.00
_cell.angle_gamma   90.00
#
_symmetry.space_group_name_H-M   'P 1'
#
loop_
_entity.id
_entity.type
_entity.pdbx_description
1 polymer ?
#
loop_
_entity_poly.entity_id
_entity_poly.type
_entity_poly.pdbx_seq_one_letter_code
_entity_poly.pdbx_strand_id
1 'polypeptide(L)'
;MFLTDPALRRIAADTNDVLPEHSWRHDTATLDALGDLARVLHKTALGFNDSTATLEKSLTRLTELAEAGHQQLAARADLHLAGYHQALTDALAARERHLVLGTMLITAYRGWRNHRPIGDGDERHLLLQPGDPSRGVAVLRQQEPHTWLVFPDTEAARAFDIPYPGRLVGEIAQTGAGWTPTAYTNLRHRQTQPGLTYPLPVCHDLASACRSLLRWWHLRHSDAWRSRTPGQLTPAELAHLCA
;
A
#
# COMPACT_ATOMS: atom_id res chain seq x y z
N MET A 1 0.82 7.50 8.69
CA MET A 1 1.23 6.43 7.76
C MET A 1 -0.05 5.67 7.42
N PHE A 2 -0.40 5.56 6.14
CA PHE A 2 -1.74 5.13 5.72
C PHE A 2 -1.99 3.63 5.97
N LEU A 3 -0.97 2.78 5.75
CA LEU A 3 -1.04 1.32 5.93
C LEU A 3 -0.56 0.82 7.31
N THR A 4 -0.67 1.65 8.36
CA THR A 4 -0.47 1.17 9.75
C THR A 4 -1.62 0.30 10.23
N ASP A 5 -2.81 0.49 9.66
CA ASP A 5 -3.98 -0.30 10.00
C ASP A 5 -3.93 -1.68 9.31
N PRO A 6 -3.97 -2.80 10.06
CA PRO A 6 -3.91 -4.14 9.48
C PRO A 6 -5.01 -4.44 8.46
N ALA A 7 -6.23 -3.94 8.69
CA ALA A 7 -7.35 -4.12 7.77
C ALA A 7 -7.11 -3.37 6.46
N LEU A 8 -6.67 -2.10 6.50
CA LEU A 8 -6.29 -1.35 5.29
C LEU A 8 -5.16 -2.05 4.54
N ARG A 9 -4.16 -2.55 5.26
CA ARG A 9 -3.02 -3.28 4.70
C ARG A 9 -3.45 -4.58 4.01
N ARG A 10 -4.37 -5.33 4.62
CA ARG A 10 -4.94 -6.55 4.07
C ARG A 10 -5.78 -6.27 2.81
N ILE A 11 -6.63 -5.25 2.87
CA ILE A 11 -7.44 -4.81 1.72
C ILE A 11 -6.53 -4.44 0.56
N ALA A 12 -5.57 -3.54 0.80
CA ALA A 12 -4.63 -3.10 -0.23
C ALA A 12 -3.94 -4.29 -0.91
N ALA A 13 -3.45 -5.27 -0.13
CA ALA A 13 -2.79 -6.46 -0.66
C ALA A 13 -3.70 -7.30 -1.57
N ASP A 14 -4.97 -7.49 -1.21
CA ASP A 14 -5.91 -8.38 -1.93
C ASP A 14 -6.69 -7.70 -3.07
N THR A 15 -6.78 -6.36 -3.07
CA THR A 15 -7.54 -5.61 -4.09
C THR A 15 -6.67 -4.71 -4.95
N ASN A 16 -5.41 -4.48 -4.56
CA ASN A 16 -4.52 -3.51 -5.18
C ASN A 16 -5.10 -2.07 -5.21
N ASP A 17 -6.16 -1.81 -4.43
CA ASP A 17 -6.90 -0.56 -4.37
C ASP A 17 -7.54 -0.41 -2.99
N VAL A 18 -7.14 0.63 -2.25
CA VAL A 18 -7.66 0.88 -0.91
C VAL A 18 -8.11 2.32 -0.80
N LEU A 19 -9.32 2.54 -0.29
CA LEU A 19 -9.78 3.87 0.10
C LEU A 19 -9.49 4.12 1.57
N PRO A 20 -9.29 5.39 1.97
CA PRO A 20 -9.08 5.74 3.36
C PRO A 20 -10.21 5.27 4.27
N GLU A 21 -9.85 4.95 5.51
CA GLU A 21 -10.83 4.53 6.52
C GLU A 21 -11.92 5.60 6.76
N HIS A 22 -11.55 6.89 6.68
CA HIS A 22 -12.52 7.96 6.87
C HIS A 22 -13.62 7.96 5.79
N SER A 23 -13.33 7.46 4.58
CA SER A 23 -14.28 7.41 3.46
C SER A 23 -15.44 6.47 3.76
N TRP A 24 -15.15 5.21 4.13
CA TRP A 24 -16.22 4.30 4.52
C TRP A 24 -16.85 4.67 5.87
N ARG A 25 -16.12 5.34 6.79
CA ARG A 25 -16.69 5.79 8.07
C ARG A 25 -17.72 6.87 7.84
N HIS A 26 -17.46 7.79 6.91
CA HIS A 26 -18.41 8.80 6.51
C HIS A 26 -19.70 8.17 5.96
N ASP A 27 -19.56 7.16 5.10
CA ASP A 27 -20.70 6.46 4.50
C ASP A 27 -21.55 5.71 5.55
N THR A 28 -21.02 5.38 6.73
CA THR A 28 -21.83 4.76 7.81
C THR A 28 -22.98 5.65 8.31
N ALA A 29 -22.95 6.95 8.03
CA ALA A 29 -24.00 7.88 8.41
C ALA A 29 -25.25 7.77 7.51
N THR A 30 -25.15 7.13 6.33
CA THR A 30 -26.30 6.96 5.44
C THR A 30 -27.19 5.78 5.90
N LEU A 31 -28.50 5.89 5.65
CA LEU A 31 -29.50 4.89 6.05
C LEU A 31 -29.87 3.94 4.91
N ASP A 32 -29.14 3.98 3.80
CA ASP A 32 -29.34 3.14 2.63
C ASP A 32 -28.43 1.90 2.64
N ALA A 33 -28.52 1.10 1.59
CA ALA A 33 -27.72 -0.12 1.42
C ALA A 33 -26.20 0.17 1.44
N LEU A 34 -25.76 1.34 0.96
CA LEU A 34 -24.36 1.74 1.02
C LEU A 34 -23.92 1.92 2.48
N GLY A 35 -24.74 2.58 3.29
CA GLY A 35 -24.47 2.78 4.71
C GLY A 35 -24.46 1.47 5.51
N ASP A 36 -25.32 0.51 5.17
CA ASP A 36 -25.29 -0.83 5.75
C ASP A 36 -23.99 -1.58 5.41
N LEU A 37 -23.55 -1.54 4.15
CA LEU A 37 -22.28 -2.12 3.72
C LEU A 37 -21.10 -1.46 4.43
N ALA A 38 -21.11 -0.14 4.57
CA ALA A 38 -20.09 0.61 5.30
C ALA A 38 -20.02 0.23 6.78
N ARG A 39 -21.17 0.04 7.45
CA ARG A 39 -21.25 -0.42 8.85
C ARG A 39 -20.70 -1.84 9.01
N VAL A 40 -21.07 -2.75 8.11
CA VAL A 40 -20.54 -4.12 8.10
C VAL A 40 -19.03 -4.12 7.89
N LEU A 41 -18.54 -3.32 6.94
CA LEU A 41 -17.11 -3.17 6.66
C LEU A 41 -16.36 -2.62 7.88
N HIS A 42 -16.86 -1.56 8.50
CA HIS A 42 -16.25 -0.99 9.70
C HIS A 42 -16.17 -1.99 10.86
N LYS A 43 -17.28 -2.69 11.15
CA LYS A 43 -17.31 -3.73 12.20
C LYS A 43 -16.34 -4.88 11.90
N THR A 44 -16.26 -5.29 10.63
CA THR A 44 -15.37 -6.37 10.21
C THR A 44 -13.90 -5.95 10.28
N ALA A 45 -13.58 -4.70 9.93
CA ALA A 45 -12.23 -4.14 10.05
C ALA A 45 -11.77 -4.09 11.52
N LEU A 46 -12.63 -3.63 12.44
CA LEU A 46 -12.33 -3.67 13.87
C LEU A 46 -12.06 -5.09 14.37
N GLY A 47 -12.94 -6.04 14.04
CA GLY A 47 -12.75 -7.44 14.43
C GLY A 47 -11.48 -8.06 13.83
N PHE A 48 -11.13 -7.71 12.59
CA PHE A 48 -9.89 -8.15 11.95
C PHE A 48 -8.65 -7.59 12.66
N ASN A 49 -8.65 -6.30 13.00
CA ASN A 49 -7.55 -5.67 13.73
C ASN A 49 -7.36 -6.30 15.12
N ASP A 50 -8.46 -6.52 15.86
CA ASP A 50 -8.42 -7.22 17.15
C ASP A 50 -7.89 -8.65 17.02
N SER A 51 -8.32 -9.36 15.98
CA SER A 51 -7.83 -10.71 15.69
C SER A 51 -6.36 -10.73 15.29
N THR A 52 -5.86 -9.68 14.63
CA THR A 52 -4.45 -9.53 14.27
C THR A 52 -3.61 -9.37 15.53
N ALA A 53 -3.98 -8.45 16.42
CA ALA A 53 -3.32 -8.25 17.70
C ALA A 53 -3.34 -9.52 18.59
N THR A 54 -4.46 -10.25 18.57
CA THR A 54 -4.58 -11.53 19.28
C THR A 54 -3.65 -12.59 18.72
N LEU A 55 -3.57 -12.72 17.39
CA LEU A 55 -2.67 -13.67 16.72
C LEU A 55 -1.20 -13.34 17.01
N GLU A 56 -0.81 -12.07 16.89
CA GLU A 56 0.55 -11.61 17.22
C GLU A 56 0.92 -11.98 18.65
N LYS A 57 0.04 -11.68 19.62
CA LYS A 57 0.26 -12.04 21.03
C LYS A 57 0.43 -13.55 21.24
N SER A 58 -0.39 -14.37 20.60
CA SER A 58 -0.29 -15.84 20.69
C SER A 58 1.01 -16.37 20.08
N LEU A 59 1.45 -15.80 18.95
CA LEU A 59 2.71 -16.17 18.30
C LEU A 59 3.91 -15.76 19.15
N THR A 60 3.92 -14.55 19.71
CA THR A 60 4.99 -14.09 20.61
C THR A 60 5.14 -15.03 21.80
N ARG A 61 4.02 -15.39 22.46
CA ARG A 61 4.03 -16.34 23.57
C ARG A 61 4.59 -17.71 23.18
N LEU A 62 4.27 -18.19 21.98
CA LEU A 62 4.79 -19.47 21.48
C LEU A 62 6.30 -19.40 21.23
N THR A 63 6.79 -18.29 20.67
CA THR A 63 8.23 -18.04 20.49
C THR A 63 8.97 -17.99 21.83
N GLU A 64 8.45 -17.26 22.82
CA GLU A 64 9.03 -17.17 24.17
C GLU A 64 9.15 -18.55 24.83
N LEU A 65 8.11 -19.39 24.72
CA LEU A 65 8.14 -20.76 25.26
C LEU A 65 9.14 -21.65 24.51
N ALA A 66 9.25 -21.51 23.19
CA ALA A 66 10.22 -22.26 22.40
C ALA A 66 11.67 -21.85 22.75
N GLU A 67 11.94 -20.55 22.91
CA GLU A 67 13.24 -20.04 23.33
C GLU A 67 13.62 -20.51 24.73
N ALA A 68 12.69 -20.47 25.68
CA ALA A 68 12.91 -21.00 27.02
C ALA A 68 13.25 -22.51 26.99
N GLY A 69 12.55 -23.28 26.16
CA GLY A 69 12.83 -24.71 25.94
C GLY A 69 14.24 -24.95 25.40
N HIS A 70 14.67 -24.17 24.40
CA HIS A 70 16.03 -24.24 23.87
C HIS A 70 17.09 -23.93 24.92
N GLN A 71 16.86 -22.92 25.76
CA GLN A 71 17.79 -22.56 26.84
C GLN A 71 17.89 -23.66 27.90
N GLN A 72 16.77 -24.30 28.27
CA GLN A 72 16.76 -25.42 29.21
C GLN A 72 17.51 -26.64 28.67
N LEU A 73 17.31 -26.97 27.38
CA LEU A 73 18.07 -28.01 26.69
C LEU A 73 19.57 -27.72 26.70
N ALA A 74 19.96 -26.48 26.37
CA ALA A 74 21.36 -26.07 26.37
C ALA A 74 21.99 -26.15 27.78
N ALA A 75 21.20 -25.86 28.82
CA ALA A 75 21.61 -25.96 30.21
C ALA A 75 21.63 -27.41 30.76
N ARG A 76 21.25 -28.41 29.95
CA ARG A 76 21.06 -29.82 30.37
C ARG A 76 20.09 -29.96 31.56
N ALA A 77 19.15 -29.03 31.67
CA ALA A 77 18.05 -29.12 32.63
C ALA A 77 16.96 -30.04 32.08
N ASP A 78 16.12 -30.58 32.97
CA ASP A 78 14.93 -31.33 32.55
C ASP A 78 14.02 -30.44 31.68
N LEU A 79 13.60 -30.96 30.53
CA LEU A 79 12.76 -30.24 29.58
C LEU A 79 11.34 -30.11 30.13
N HIS A 80 10.99 -28.92 30.65
CA HIS A 80 9.65 -28.63 31.13
C HIS A 80 8.97 -27.57 30.25
N LEU A 81 8.37 -28.02 29.14
CA LEU A 81 7.54 -27.21 28.24
C LEU A 81 6.09 -27.08 28.74
N ALA A 82 5.91 -26.73 30.03
CA ALA A 82 4.58 -26.57 30.61
C ALA A 82 3.79 -25.49 29.84
N GLY A 83 2.57 -25.82 29.42
CA GLY A 83 1.69 -24.88 28.70
C GLY A 83 2.00 -24.69 27.21
N TYR A 84 3.03 -25.35 26.66
CA TYR A 84 3.35 -25.25 25.22
C TYR A 84 2.21 -25.73 24.33
N HIS A 85 1.60 -26.87 24.67
CA HIS A 85 0.44 -27.40 23.92
C HIS A 85 -0.74 -26.43 23.93
N GLN A 86 -1.01 -25.77 25.07
CA GLN A 86 -2.07 -24.77 25.16
C GLN A 86 -1.74 -23.54 24.30
N ALA A 87 -0.51 -23.03 24.37
CA ALA A 87 -0.08 -21.88 23.57
C ALA A 87 -0.16 -22.17 22.06
N LEU A 88 0.19 -23.38 21.64
CA LEU A 88 0.04 -23.83 20.26
C LEU A 88 -1.43 -23.85 19.82
N THR A 89 -2.31 -24.44 20.64
CA THR A 89 -3.76 -24.48 20.35
C THR A 89 -4.35 -23.07 20.29
N ASP A 90 -3.96 -22.18 21.19
CA ASP A 90 -4.37 -20.77 21.20
C ASP A 90 -3.92 -20.05 19.92
N ALA A 91 -2.69 -20.27 19.46
CA ALA A 91 -2.16 -19.70 18.24
C ALA A 91 -2.87 -20.22 16.98
N LEU A 92 -3.17 -21.52 16.93
CA LEU A 92 -3.93 -22.12 15.82
C LEU A 92 -5.36 -21.57 15.76
N ALA A 93 -6.06 -21.50 16.89
CA ALA A 93 -7.40 -20.93 16.96
C ALA A 93 -7.42 -19.44 16.58
N ALA A 94 -6.42 -18.67 17.03
CA ALA A 94 -6.27 -17.26 16.64
C ALA A 94 -6.02 -17.11 15.12
N ARG A 95 -5.20 -18.00 14.54
CA ARG A 95 -4.92 -18.02 13.10
C ARG A 95 -6.17 -18.33 12.29
N GLU A 96 -6.94 -19.34 12.65
CA GLU A 96 -8.18 -19.69 11.96
C GLU A 96 -9.18 -18.54 11.97
N ARG A 97 -9.39 -17.92 13.13
CA ARG A 97 -10.25 -16.73 13.26
C ARG A 97 -9.77 -15.59 12.36
N HIS A 98 -8.46 -15.32 12.36
CA HIS A 98 -7.86 -14.27 11.54
C HIS A 98 -8.08 -14.51 10.04
N LEU A 99 -7.98 -15.76 9.56
CA LEU A 99 -8.23 -16.11 8.15
C LEU A 99 -9.70 -15.91 7.75
N VAL A 100 -10.64 -16.33 8.60
CA VAL A 100 -12.07 -16.15 8.34
C VAL A 100 -12.44 -14.67 8.28
N LEU A 101 -11.97 -13.88 9.26
CA LEU A 101 -12.19 -12.44 9.29
C LEU A 101 -11.53 -11.73 8.11
N GLY A 102 -10.35 -12.19 7.68
CA GLY A 102 -9.69 -11.67 6.48
C GLY A 102 -10.55 -11.83 5.24
N THR A 103 -11.15 -13.01 5.05
CA THR A 103 -12.06 -13.27 3.91
C THR A 103 -13.29 -12.38 3.98
N MET A 104 -13.91 -12.27 5.16
CA MET A 104 -15.07 -11.42 5.38
C MET A 104 -14.77 -9.94 5.11
N LEU A 105 -13.59 -9.46 5.53
CA LEU A 105 -13.14 -8.09 5.34
C LEU A 105 -13.07 -7.75 3.85
N ILE A 106 -12.45 -8.61 3.04
CA ILE A 106 -12.33 -8.38 1.60
C ILE A 106 -13.68 -8.40 0.91
N THR A 107 -14.56 -9.34 1.27
CA THR A 107 -15.91 -9.41 0.70
C THR A 107 -16.71 -8.15 1.06
N ALA A 108 -16.67 -7.71 2.32
CA ALA A 108 -17.34 -6.48 2.75
C ALA A 108 -16.79 -5.25 2.02
N TYR A 109 -15.46 -5.16 1.88
CA TYR A 109 -14.82 -4.05 1.17
C TYR A 109 -15.23 -4.02 -0.31
N ARG A 110 -15.16 -5.14 -1.02
CA ARG A 110 -15.58 -5.23 -2.42
C ARG A 110 -17.06 -4.89 -2.58
N GLY A 111 -17.90 -5.39 -1.67
CA GLY A 111 -19.32 -5.07 -1.61
C GLY A 111 -19.55 -3.56 -1.52
N TRP A 112 -18.98 -2.90 -0.51
CA TRP A 112 -19.07 -1.45 -0.34
C TRP A 112 -18.49 -0.69 -1.54
N ARG A 113 -17.29 -1.04 -1.98
CA ARG A 113 -16.55 -0.35 -3.05
C ARG A 113 -17.28 -0.36 -4.40
N ASN A 114 -18.00 -1.45 -4.72
CA ASN A 114 -18.78 -1.59 -5.95
C ASN A 114 -20.05 -0.73 -5.94
N HIS A 115 -20.60 -0.42 -4.77
CA HIS A 115 -21.81 0.39 -4.62
C HIS A 115 -21.51 1.87 -4.38
N ARG A 116 -20.26 2.22 -4.03
CA ARG A 116 -19.83 3.61 -3.87
C ARG A 116 -19.55 4.23 -5.24
N PRO A 117 -20.26 5.31 -5.64
CA PRO A 117 -19.90 6.06 -6.84
C PRO A 117 -18.53 6.70 -6.65
N ILE A 118 -17.68 6.62 -7.68
CA ILE A 118 -16.40 7.36 -7.71
C ILE A 118 -16.74 8.80 -8.06
N GLY A 119 -16.49 9.74 -7.15
CA GLY A 119 -16.75 11.16 -7.33
C GLY A 119 -15.52 11.92 -7.84
N ASP A 120 -15.74 13.09 -8.44
CA ASP A 120 -14.67 14.05 -8.73
C ASP A 120 -13.97 14.46 -7.42
N GLY A 121 -12.64 14.34 -7.40
CA GLY A 121 -11.83 14.61 -6.22
C GLY A 121 -11.54 13.41 -5.32
N ASP A 122 -11.98 12.20 -5.70
CA ASP A 122 -11.62 10.98 -4.97
C ASP A 122 -10.10 10.73 -5.01
N GLU A 123 -9.53 10.51 -3.83
CA GLU A 123 -8.17 10.02 -3.68
C GLU A 123 -8.15 8.51 -3.82
N ARG A 124 -7.31 8.00 -4.72
CA ARG A 124 -7.09 6.57 -4.89
C ARG A 124 -5.75 6.18 -4.31
N HIS A 125 -5.69 5.18 -3.44
CA HIS A 125 -4.41 4.68 -2.93
C HIS A 125 -4.08 3.36 -3.64
N LEU A 126 -3.03 3.41 -4.46
CA LEU A 126 -2.58 2.31 -5.29
C LEU A 126 -1.30 1.69 -4.69
N LEU A 127 -1.27 0.37 -4.50
CA LEU A 127 -0.03 -0.30 -4.15
C LEU A 127 0.98 -0.19 -5.29
N LEU A 128 2.21 0.15 -4.95
CA LEU A 128 3.30 0.20 -5.94
C LEU A 128 3.73 -1.20 -6.38
N GLN A 129 3.56 -2.20 -5.51
CA GLN A 129 3.78 -3.60 -5.80
C GLN A 129 2.51 -4.40 -5.42
N PRO A 130 1.77 -4.95 -6.40
CA PRO A 130 0.58 -5.74 -6.10
C PRO A 130 0.87 -6.89 -5.14
N GLY A 131 0.01 -7.06 -4.13
CA GLY A 131 0.16 -8.09 -3.10
C GLY A 131 1.22 -7.80 -2.03
N ASP A 132 2.08 -6.79 -2.21
CA ASP A 132 3.11 -6.42 -1.24
C ASP A 132 2.93 -4.99 -0.72
N PRO A 133 2.21 -4.81 0.41
CA PRO A 133 2.03 -3.51 1.02
C PRO A 133 3.31 -2.94 1.64
N SER A 134 4.40 -3.71 1.79
CA SER A 134 5.65 -3.19 2.37
C SER A 134 6.36 -2.15 1.51
N ARG A 135 5.99 -2.07 0.22
CA ARG A 135 6.49 -1.06 -0.72
C ARG A 135 5.71 0.24 -0.70
N GLY A 136 4.72 0.36 0.18
CA GLY A 136 3.88 1.56 0.31
C GLY A 136 2.92 1.77 -0.86
N VAL A 137 2.32 2.96 -0.86
CA VAL A 137 1.28 3.36 -1.82
C VAL A 137 1.60 4.66 -2.52
N ALA A 138 1.11 4.78 -3.76
CA ALA A 138 0.91 6.05 -4.41
C ALA A 138 -0.51 6.56 -4.13
N VAL A 139 -0.63 7.73 -3.53
CA VAL A 139 -1.90 8.48 -3.46
C VAL A 139 -2.08 9.20 -4.79
N LEU A 140 -3.16 8.87 -5.47
CA LEU A 140 -3.53 9.40 -6.77
C LEU A 140 -4.68 10.38 -6.57
N ARG A 141 -4.48 11.63 -6.98
CA ARG A 141 -5.53 12.66 -7.00
C ARG A 141 -5.90 12.96 -8.43
N GLN A 142 -7.17 12.83 -8.76
CA GLN A 142 -7.62 13.16 -10.11
C GLN A 142 -7.50 14.68 -10.33
N GLN A 143 -6.89 15.08 -11.45
CA GLN A 143 -6.82 16.48 -11.87
C GLN A 143 -7.73 16.75 -13.05
N GLU A 144 -7.69 15.87 -14.06
CA GLU A 144 -8.50 15.91 -15.27
C GLU A 144 -9.01 14.49 -15.54
N PRO A 145 -10.03 14.30 -16.39
CA PRO A 145 -10.39 12.98 -16.86
C PRO A 145 -9.14 12.23 -17.34
N HIS A 146 -8.93 11.03 -16.82
CA HIS A 146 -7.79 10.17 -17.15
C HIS A 146 -6.39 10.67 -16.73
N THR A 147 -6.29 11.75 -15.95
CA THR A 147 -5.01 12.28 -15.47
C THR A 147 -4.95 12.32 -13.95
N TRP A 148 -3.92 11.67 -13.40
CA TRP A 148 -3.73 11.48 -11.96
C TRP A 148 -2.45 12.11 -11.49
N LEU A 149 -2.53 12.94 -10.46
CA LEU A 149 -1.39 13.44 -9.71
C LEU A 149 -0.92 12.41 -8.70
N VAL A 150 0.38 12.21 -8.61
CA VAL A 150 0.98 11.14 -7.82
C VAL A 150 1.70 11.70 -6.61
N PHE A 151 1.34 11.21 -5.43
CA PHE A 151 1.96 11.54 -4.15
C PHE A 151 2.35 10.24 -3.45
N PRO A 152 3.64 9.89 -3.33
CA PRO A 152 4.05 8.71 -2.59
C PRO A 152 3.81 8.92 -1.10
N ASP A 153 3.35 7.87 -0.42
CA ASP A 153 3.28 7.88 1.04
C ASP A 153 4.68 7.72 1.67
N THR A 154 4.73 7.69 3.00
CA THR A 154 6.00 7.55 3.73
C THR A 154 6.69 6.21 3.48
N GLU A 155 5.94 5.10 3.38
CA GLU A 155 6.52 3.78 3.10
C GLU A 155 7.08 3.73 1.67
N ALA A 156 6.33 4.25 0.69
CA ALA A 156 6.78 4.35 -0.70
C ALA A 156 8.03 5.21 -0.85
N ALA A 157 8.05 6.39 -0.21
CA ALA A 157 9.21 7.26 -0.27
C ALA A 157 10.45 6.58 0.32
N ARG A 158 10.31 5.82 1.42
CA ARG A 158 11.42 5.03 1.99
C ARG A 158 11.83 3.87 1.08
N ALA A 159 10.87 3.14 0.52
CA ALA A 159 11.15 1.96 -0.32
C ALA A 159 11.88 2.30 -1.64
N PHE A 160 11.77 3.56 -2.10
CA PHE A 160 12.42 4.07 -3.31
C PHE A 160 13.49 5.13 -3.02
N ASP A 161 13.90 5.31 -1.76
CA ASP A 161 14.87 6.32 -1.30
C ASP A 161 14.62 7.74 -1.83
N ILE A 162 13.37 8.20 -1.73
CA ILE A 162 12.95 9.55 -2.12
C ILE A 162 12.90 10.44 -0.86
N PRO A 163 13.57 11.61 -0.86
CA PRO A 163 13.76 12.41 0.34
C PRO A 163 12.49 13.09 0.89
N TYR A 164 11.42 13.19 0.10
CA TYR A 164 10.23 13.97 0.46
C TYR A 164 8.93 13.15 0.34
N PRO A 165 8.47 12.49 1.41
CA PRO A 165 7.17 11.81 1.40
C PRO A 165 6.02 12.82 1.28
N GLY A 166 4.91 12.40 0.67
CA GLY A 166 3.68 13.19 0.54
C GLY A 166 3.77 14.39 -0.40
N ARG A 167 4.88 14.54 -1.14
CA ARG A 167 5.03 15.59 -2.16
C ARG A 167 4.63 15.08 -3.52
N LEU A 168 4.16 16.00 -4.37
CA LEU A 168 3.90 15.70 -5.77
C LEU A 168 5.18 15.23 -6.46
N VAL A 169 5.13 14.07 -7.11
CA VAL A 169 6.24 13.53 -7.92
C VAL A 169 5.95 13.57 -9.42
N GLY A 170 4.72 13.89 -9.81
CA GLY A 170 4.35 14.08 -11.21
C GLY A 170 2.91 13.71 -11.47
N GLU A 171 2.59 13.58 -12.76
CA GLU A 171 1.30 13.12 -13.22
C GLU A 171 1.42 11.87 -14.07
N ILE A 172 0.33 11.12 -14.16
CA ILE A 172 0.16 10.01 -15.07
C ILE A 172 -1.12 10.24 -15.86
N ALA A 173 -1.01 10.33 -17.18
CA ALA A 173 -2.15 10.42 -18.08
C ALA A 173 -2.37 9.09 -18.81
N GLN A 174 -3.63 8.64 -18.88
CA GLN A 174 -4.00 7.51 -19.72
C GLN A 174 -4.13 7.98 -21.18
N THR A 175 -3.44 7.30 -22.08
CA THR A 175 -3.49 7.57 -23.53
C THR A 175 -3.82 6.28 -24.27
N GLY A 176 -4.09 6.36 -25.57
CA GLY A 176 -4.30 5.16 -26.41
C GLY A 176 -3.10 4.21 -26.44
N ALA A 177 -1.88 4.69 -26.14
CA ALA A 177 -0.66 3.88 -26.09
C ALA A 177 -0.39 3.24 -24.72
N GLY A 178 -1.15 3.60 -23.68
CA GLY A 178 -0.94 3.18 -22.30
C GLY A 178 -0.86 4.34 -21.32
N TRP A 179 -0.19 4.11 -20.19
CA TRP A 179 -0.04 5.10 -19.11
C TRP A 179 1.24 5.91 -19.31
N THR A 180 1.10 7.23 -19.42
CA THR A 180 2.18 8.17 -19.74
C THR A 180 2.57 8.96 -18.49
N PRO A 181 3.73 8.65 -17.85
CA PRO A 181 4.19 9.38 -16.68
C PRO A 181 4.98 10.62 -17.08
N THR A 182 4.72 11.74 -16.41
CA THR A 182 5.52 12.97 -16.54
C THR A 182 5.96 13.43 -15.16
N ALA A 183 7.26 13.42 -14.91
CA ALA A 183 7.81 13.78 -13.61
C ALA A 183 8.00 15.30 -13.47
N TYR A 184 7.43 15.86 -12.41
CA TYR A 184 7.63 17.24 -11.96
C TYR A 184 7.17 17.37 -10.50
N THR A 185 7.67 18.39 -9.77
CA THR A 185 7.34 18.61 -8.35
C THR A 185 6.33 19.71 -8.09
N ASN A 186 5.98 20.50 -9.11
CA ASN A 186 5.01 21.58 -9.00
C ASN A 186 4.17 21.66 -10.27
N LEU A 187 2.85 21.68 -10.11
CA LEU A 187 1.87 21.83 -11.19
C LEU A 187 2.17 23.04 -12.09
N ARG A 188 2.66 24.14 -11.51
CA ARG A 188 3.01 25.34 -12.27
C ARG A 188 4.13 25.10 -13.28
N HIS A 189 5.05 24.16 -13.03
CA HIS A 189 6.15 23.86 -13.96
C HIS A 189 5.65 23.45 -15.35
N ARG A 190 4.47 22.79 -15.42
CA ARG A 190 3.83 22.39 -16.68
C ARG A 190 3.56 23.59 -17.61
N GLN A 191 3.25 24.75 -17.03
CA GLN A 191 2.89 25.96 -17.80
C GLN A 191 4.05 26.95 -17.89
N THR A 192 4.80 27.12 -16.80
CA THR A 192 5.77 28.23 -16.69
C THR A 192 7.21 27.82 -16.97
N GLN A 193 7.57 26.54 -16.79
CA GLN A 193 8.96 26.07 -16.84
C GLN A 193 9.03 24.63 -17.37
N PRO A 194 8.78 24.41 -18.69
CA PRO A 194 8.78 23.07 -19.27
C PRO A 194 10.12 22.34 -19.14
N GLY A 195 11.24 23.06 -18.98
CA GLY A 195 12.56 22.47 -18.67
C GLY A 195 12.67 21.76 -17.31
N LEU A 196 11.67 21.91 -16.43
CA LEU A 196 11.55 21.19 -15.16
C LEU A 196 10.50 20.08 -15.19
N THR A 197 10.06 19.70 -16.39
CA THR A 197 9.17 18.56 -16.63
C THR A 197 9.92 17.49 -17.40
N TYR A 198 9.78 16.23 -16.97
CA TYR A 198 10.53 15.11 -17.53
C TYR A 198 9.56 14.02 -18.00
N PRO A 199 9.27 13.93 -19.31
CA PRO A 199 8.45 12.85 -19.85
C PRO A 199 9.20 11.53 -19.71
N LEU A 200 8.53 10.52 -19.16
CA LEU A 200 9.07 9.17 -18.96
C LEU A 200 8.46 8.21 -20.00
N PRO A 201 9.06 7.02 -20.21
CA PRO A 201 8.51 6.07 -21.17
C PRO A 201 7.12 5.57 -20.75
N VAL A 202 6.32 5.20 -21.75
CA VAL A 202 4.95 4.71 -21.57
C VAL A 202 4.97 3.35 -20.87
N CYS A 203 4.08 3.15 -19.91
CA CYS A 203 3.93 1.90 -19.16
C CYS A 203 2.58 1.21 -19.46
N HIS A 204 2.55 -0.11 -19.30
CA HIS A 204 1.36 -0.93 -19.57
C HIS A 204 0.27 -0.80 -18.51
N ASP A 205 0.65 -0.51 -17.27
CA ASP A 205 -0.27 -0.34 -16.14
C ASP A 205 0.09 0.88 -15.28
N LEU A 206 -0.90 1.32 -14.49
CA LEU A 206 -0.81 2.50 -13.65
C LEU A 206 0.22 2.35 -12.52
N ALA A 207 0.39 1.16 -11.96
CA ALA A 207 1.36 0.93 -10.88
C ALA A 207 2.80 1.02 -11.41
N SER A 208 3.07 0.44 -12.58
CA SER A 208 4.34 0.57 -13.30
C SER A 208 4.66 2.02 -13.65
N ALA A 209 3.66 2.80 -14.11
CA ALA A 209 3.83 4.23 -14.33
C ALA A 209 4.17 5.00 -13.03
N CYS A 210 3.53 4.65 -11.91
CA CYS A 210 3.88 5.22 -10.60
C CYS A 210 5.33 4.86 -10.21
N ARG A 211 5.73 3.60 -10.34
CA ARG A 211 7.10 3.16 -10.05
C ARG A 211 8.13 3.87 -10.92
N SER A 212 7.81 4.11 -12.20
CA SER A 212 8.67 4.85 -13.12
C SER A 212 8.95 6.27 -12.64
N LEU A 213 7.92 6.99 -12.17
CA LEU A 213 8.10 8.30 -11.53
C LEU A 213 9.02 8.22 -10.31
N LEU A 214 8.80 7.25 -9.43
CA LEU A 214 9.59 7.11 -8.20
C LEU A 214 11.05 6.75 -8.49
N ARG A 215 11.30 5.83 -9.43
CA ARG A 215 12.67 5.47 -9.86
C ARG A 215 13.37 6.64 -10.56
N TRP A 216 12.65 7.47 -11.30
CA TRP A 216 13.21 8.71 -11.86
C TRP A 216 13.68 9.67 -10.76
N TRP A 217 12.84 9.89 -9.73
CA TRP A 217 13.25 10.76 -8.61
C TRP A 217 14.38 10.16 -7.79
N HIS A 218 14.39 8.85 -7.59
CA HIS A 218 15.54 8.16 -7.00
C HIS A 218 16.83 8.46 -7.78
N LEU A 219 16.81 8.21 -9.10
CA LEU A 219 17.95 8.50 -9.97
C LEU A 219 18.36 9.97 -9.87
N ARG A 220 17.40 10.90 -9.89
CA ARG A 220 17.65 12.35 -9.85
C ARG A 220 18.30 12.80 -8.54
N HIS A 221 17.99 12.16 -7.43
CA HIS A 221 18.58 12.45 -6.12
C HIS A 221 19.84 11.63 -5.84
N SER A 222 20.17 10.66 -6.69
CA SER A 222 21.41 9.89 -6.60
C SER A 222 22.61 10.66 -7.19
N ASP A 223 23.80 10.29 -6.75
CA ASP A 223 25.06 10.80 -7.32
C ASP A 223 25.23 10.46 -8.81
N ALA A 224 24.45 9.49 -9.32
CA ALA A 224 24.47 9.06 -10.72
C ALA A 224 23.65 9.96 -11.66
N TRP A 225 22.87 10.93 -11.14
CA TRP A 225 22.00 11.77 -11.97
C TRP A 225 22.78 12.55 -13.02
N ARG A 226 23.91 13.17 -12.63
CA ARG A 226 24.78 13.99 -13.49
C ARG A 226 24.02 15.00 -14.37
N SER A 227 22.93 15.59 -13.84
CA SER A 227 22.02 16.51 -14.56
C SER A 227 21.42 15.94 -15.86
N ARG A 228 21.31 14.61 -15.97
CA ARG A 228 20.77 13.95 -17.17
C ARG A 228 19.25 14.13 -17.25
N THR A 229 18.73 14.18 -18.46
CA THR A 229 17.28 14.08 -18.75
C THR A 229 16.93 12.64 -19.17
N PRO A 230 15.63 12.23 -19.14
CA PRO A 230 15.26 10.88 -19.55
C PRO A 230 15.74 10.51 -20.97
N GLY A 231 15.75 11.47 -21.90
CA GLY A 231 16.25 11.25 -23.27
C GLY A 231 17.77 11.02 -23.38
N GLN A 232 18.53 11.22 -22.29
CA GLN A 232 19.98 10.99 -22.23
C GLN A 232 20.33 9.67 -21.52
N LEU A 233 19.33 8.90 -21.09
CA LEU A 233 19.53 7.60 -20.47
C LEU A 233 19.74 6.53 -21.54
N THR A 234 20.56 5.54 -21.20
CA THR A 234 20.76 4.35 -22.05
C THR A 234 19.44 3.56 -22.14
N PRO A 235 19.25 2.74 -23.19
CA PRO A 235 18.07 1.87 -23.29
C PRO A 235 17.86 0.97 -22.07
N ALA A 236 18.95 0.48 -21.46
CA ALA A 236 18.89 -0.34 -20.24
C ALA A 236 18.41 0.47 -19.02
N GLU A 237 18.87 1.71 -18.86
CA GLU A 237 18.41 2.61 -17.80
C GLU A 237 16.93 3.00 -18.00
N LEU A 238 16.50 3.23 -19.24
CA LEU A 238 15.08 3.49 -19.56
C LEU A 238 14.20 2.27 -19.27
N ALA A 239 14.68 1.07 -19.61
CA ALA A 239 13.99 -0.17 -19.27
C ALA A 239 13.87 -0.36 -17.74
N HIS A 240 14.91 0.02 -16.98
CA HIS A 240 14.87 -0.02 -15.52
C HIS A 240 13.82 0.93 -14.93
N LEU A 241 13.55 2.09 -15.55
CA LEU A 241 12.44 2.96 -15.11
C LEU A 241 11.08 2.26 -15.24
N CYS A 242 10.87 1.42 -16.25
CA CYS A 242 9.57 0.82 -16.57
C CYS A 242 9.30 -0.55 -15.93
N ALA A 243 10.30 -1.15 -15.27
CA ALA A 243 10.22 -2.48 -14.67
C ALA A 243 9.41 -2.59 -13.36
#